data_AF-A0A4U8UZ16-F1
#
_entry.id   AF-A0A4U8UZ16-F1
#
_cell.length_a   1.000
_cell.length_b   1.000
_cell.length_c   1.000
_cell.angle_alpha   90.00
_cell.angle_beta   90.00
_cell.angle_gamma   90.00
#
_symmetry.space_group_name_H-M   'P 1'
#
loop_
_entity.id
_entity.type
_entity.pdbx_description
1 polymer ?
#
loop_
_entity_poly.entity_id
_entity_poly.type
_entity_poly.pdbx_seq_one_letter_code
_entity_poly.pdbx_strand_id
1 'polypeptide(L)'
;MLSSPVLLSLSSVFALLALAMLSIAFITDSWQEFQVNRKDIVNKFNKDKELADQYKEKYAKDARYYSRNIGLFHICFPENLPSESGSFTWLGSPCVWRSNEYFPSEALRQNWGSTQTNGLHFLRGATISYAVGLVCIFFSLFVGIIGCWKRSTKLVSFTAVIMALGVLFCTIYIGLWFLMRYYETDNNVEPYIRSWEPFLKGAMRISYGWSLGVFIAGLTFLVLATVFMFWARFAIKSEEDKVLGMKAGAYMMNNYYEKSMMPFYGTYGSARTTRLTTTSTRRCPATTAT
;
A
#
# COMPACT_ATOMS: atom_id res chain seq x y z
N MET A 1 28.54 -7.35 6.20
CA MET A 1 27.38 -6.44 5.98
C MET A 1 27.20 -6.32 4.48
N LEU A 2 25.99 -6.53 3.93
CA LEU A 2 25.75 -6.25 2.51
C LEU A 2 26.03 -4.78 2.22
N SER A 3 26.63 -4.48 1.08
CA SER A 3 26.93 -3.12 0.64
C SER A 3 25.64 -2.32 0.43
N SER A 4 25.65 -1.03 0.78
CA SER A 4 24.50 -0.14 0.62
C SER A 4 23.85 -0.17 -0.79
N PRO A 5 24.60 -0.27 -1.91
CA PRO A 5 23.98 -0.33 -3.24
C PRO A 5 23.19 -1.61 -3.51
N VAL A 6 23.61 -2.74 -2.94
CA VAL A 6 22.96 -4.05 -3.15
C VAL A 6 21.61 -4.09 -2.45
N LEU A 7 21.50 -3.51 -1.25
CA LEU A 7 20.23 -3.41 -0.52
C LEU A 7 19.24 -2.50 -1.26
N LEU A 8 19.72 -1.40 -1.82
CA LEU A 8 18.89 -0.47 -2.61
C LEU A 8 18.40 -1.12 -3.91
N SER A 9 19.26 -1.84 -4.63
CA SER A 9 18.86 -2.53 -5.87
C SER A 9 17.83 -3.61 -5.58
N LEU A 10 18.05 -4.43 -4.55
CA LEU A 10 17.12 -5.49 -4.17
C LEU A 10 15.76 -4.94 -3.77
N SER A 11 15.73 -3.86 -2.98
CA SER A 11 14.47 -3.19 -2.63
C SER A 11 13.73 -2.66 -3.86
N SER A 12 14.43 -2.04 -4.82
CA SER A 12 13.79 -1.51 -6.02
C SER A 12 13.12 -2.60 -6.87
N VAL A 13 13.74 -3.78 -7.00
CA VAL A 13 13.16 -4.91 -7.73
C VAL A 13 11.90 -5.42 -7.03
N PHE A 14 11.95 -5.61 -5.71
CA PHE A 14 10.78 -6.04 -4.95
C PHE A 14 9.67 -5.00 -4.94
N ALA A 15 9.99 -3.70 -4.90
CA ALA A 15 9.00 -2.64 -4.95
C ALA A 15 8.30 -2.57 -6.32
N LEU A 16 9.03 -2.76 -7.43
CA LEU A 16 8.45 -2.82 -8.78
C LEU A 16 7.56 -4.04 -8.96
N LEU A 17 8.02 -5.22 -8.51
CA LEU A 17 7.23 -6.45 -8.56
C LEU A 17 5.95 -6.31 -7.72
N ALA A 18 6.08 -5.75 -6.51
CA ALA A 18 4.96 -5.47 -5.63
C ALA A 18 3.94 -4.52 -6.28
N LEU A 19 4.40 -3.41 -6.88
CA LEU A 19 3.50 -2.48 -7.57
C LEU A 19 2.76 -3.18 -8.72
N ALA A 20 3.45 -4.00 -9.52
CA ALA A 20 2.82 -4.72 -10.63
C ALA A 20 1.72 -5.66 -10.12
N MET A 21 2.02 -6.48 -9.11
CA MET A 21 1.06 -7.43 -8.53
C MET A 21 -0.12 -6.72 -7.86
N LEU A 22 0.14 -5.65 -7.09
CA LEU A 22 -0.91 -4.85 -6.45
C LEU A 22 -1.75 -4.09 -7.48
N SER A 23 -1.19 -3.68 -8.62
CA SER A 23 -1.97 -3.03 -9.68
C SER A 23 -2.86 -4.05 -10.40
N ILE A 24 -2.35 -5.25 -10.68
CA ILE A 24 -3.13 -6.35 -11.25
C ILE A 24 -4.29 -6.70 -10.32
N ALA A 25 -4.02 -6.86 -9.01
CA ALA A 25 -5.04 -7.16 -8.02
C ALA A 25 -6.12 -6.05 -7.90
N PHE A 26 -5.76 -4.79 -8.12
CA PHE A 26 -6.72 -3.68 -8.09
C PHE A 26 -7.69 -3.68 -9.28
N ILE A 27 -7.21 -4.08 -10.47
CA ILE A 27 -7.97 -4.01 -11.73
C ILE A 27 -8.77 -5.28 -11.99
N THR A 28 -8.29 -6.42 -11.50
CA THR A 28 -8.92 -7.73 -11.73
C THR A 28 -10.19 -7.94 -10.90
N ASP A 29 -11.08 -8.78 -11.43
CA ASP A 29 -12.41 -9.02 -10.86
C ASP A 29 -12.60 -10.39 -10.19
N SER A 30 -11.50 -11.04 -9.81
CA SER A 30 -11.50 -12.38 -9.20
C SER A 30 -11.00 -12.37 -7.74
N TRP A 31 -11.56 -11.50 -6.91
CA TRP A 31 -11.29 -11.52 -5.47
C TRP A 31 -12.07 -12.62 -4.75
N GLN A 32 -13.29 -12.85 -5.21
CA GLN A 32 -14.17 -13.86 -4.65
C GLN A 32 -15.03 -14.48 -5.74
N GLU A 33 -15.22 -15.79 -5.64
CA GLU A 33 -15.96 -16.57 -6.62
C GLU A 33 -17.18 -17.20 -5.93
N PHE A 34 -18.34 -16.96 -6.52
CA PHE A 34 -19.60 -17.60 -6.13
C PHE A 34 -19.97 -18.57 -7.24
N GLN A 35 -19.97 -19.86 -6.92
CA GLN A 35 -20.42 -20.90 -7.84
C GLN A 35 -21.80 -21.36 -7.40
N VAL A 36 -22.81 -21.20 -8.28
CA VAL A 36 -24.20 -21.56 -7.98
C VAL A 36 -24.64 -22.69 -8.89
N ASN A 37 -24.95 -23.86 -8.32
CA ASN A 37 -25.48 -24.97 -9.11
C ASN A 37 -26.97 -24.77 -9.39
N ARG A 38 -27.27 -24.12 -10.53
CA ARG A 38 -28.64 -23.84 -10.96
C ARG A 38 -29.48 -25.11 -11.19
N LYS A 39 -28.86 -26.25 -11.52
CA LYS A 39 -29.56 -27.53 -11.69
C LYS A 39 -30.18 -28.00 -10.38
N ASP A 40 -29.46 -27.83 -9.27
CA ASP A 40 -29.97 -28.22 -7.95
C ASP A 40 -31.15 -27.35 -7.51
N ILE A 41 -31.15 -26.08 -7.90
CA ILE A 41 -32.25 -25.14 -7.63
C ILE A 41 -33.50 -25.55 -8.43
N VAL A 42 -33.35 -25.80 -9.73
CA VAL A 42 -34.46 -26.27 -10.59
C VAL A 42 -35.01 -27.60 -10.10
N ASN A 43 -34.14 -28.53 -9.67
CA ASN A 43 -34.57 -29.80 -9.10
C ASN A 43 -35.40 -29.62 -7.81
N LYS A 44 -35.10 -28.60 -6.99
CA LYS A 44 -35.92 -28.25 -5.81
C LYS A 44 -37.26 -27.62 -6.23
N PHE A 45 -37.26 -26.72 -7.21
CA PHE A 45 -38.50 -26.14 -7.75
C PHE A 45 -39.43 -27.18 -8.40
N ASN A 46 -38.86 -28.22 -9.02
CA ASN A 46 -39.67 -29.32 -9.57
C ASN A 46 -40.31 -30.20 -8.48
N LYS A 47 -39.66 -30.31 -7.31
CA LYS A 47 -40.18 -31.05 -6.14
C LYS A 47 -41.23 -30.26 -5.38
N ASP A 48 -41.07 -28.95 -5.30
CA ASP A 48 -41.93 -28.04 -4.57
C ASP A 48 -42.43 -26.91 -5.50
N LYS A 49 -43.65 -27.09 -6.02
CA LYS A 49 -44.26 -26.18 -6.99
C LYS A 49 -44.63 -24.83 -6.36
N GLU A 50 -44.97 -24.81 -5.07
CA GLU A 50 -45.33 -23.57 -4.36
C GLU A 50 -44.10 -22.67 -4.21
N LEU A 51 -42.95 -23.28 -3.89
CA LEU A 51 -41.66 -22.59 -3.88
C LEU A 51 -41.28 -22.09 -5.28
N ALA A 52 -41.54 -22.88 -6.32
CA ALA A 52 -41.26 -22.49 -7.69
C ALA A 52 -42.01 -21.21 -8.05
N ASP A 53 -43.32 -21.14 -7.81
CA ASP A 53 -44.14 -19.97 -8.16
C ASP A 53 -43.72 -18.71 -7.39
N GLN A 54 -43.31 -18.84 -6.13
CA GLN A 54 -42.84 -17.71 -5.31
C GLN A 54 -41.51 -17.11 -5.80
N TYR A 55 -40.56 -17.95 -6.25
CA TYR A 55 -39.18 -17.51 -6.55
C TYR A 55 -38.83 -17.51 -8.04
N LYS A 56 -39.74 -17.89 -8.94
CA LYS A 56 -39.49 -17.98 -10.39
C LYS A 56 -39.03 -16.66 -11.00
N GLU A 57 -39.67 -15.56 -10.62
CA GLU A 57 -39.30 -14.23 -11.14
C GLU A 57 -37.92 -13.80 -10.61
N LYS A 58 -37.67 -14.00 -9.31
CA LYS A 58 -36.36 -13.70 -8.69
C LYS A 58 -35.24 -14.54 -9.31
N TYR A 59 -35.48 -15.82 -9.58
CA TYR A 59 -34.51 -16.72 -10.19
C TYR A 59 -34.01 -16.28 -11.58
N ALA A 60 -34.86 -15.58 -12.36
CA ALA A 60 -34.53 -15.13 -13.71
C ALA A 60 -33.87 -13.74 -13.76
N LYS A 61 -34.20 -12.87 -12.81
CA LYS A 61 -33.76 -11.46 -12.80
C LYS A 61 -32.60 -11.19 -11.82
N ASP A 62 -32.54 -11.91 -10.70
CA ASP A 62 -31.61 -11.60 -9.63
C ASP A 62 -30.24 -12.25 -9.85
N ALA A 63 -29.19 -11.43 -9.81
CA ALA A 63 -27.79 -11.83 -9.96
C ALA A 63 -27.34 -12.85 -8.90
N ARG A 64 -28.04 -12.96 -7.77
CA ARG A 64 -27.70 -13.89 -6.68
C ARG A 64 -27.75 -15.36 -7.09
N TYR A 65 -28.63 -15.71 -8.04
CA TYR A 65 -28.83 -17.08 -8.54
C TYR A 65 -27.87 -17.51 -9.65
N TYR A 66 -26.92 -16.64 -10.00
CA TYR A 66 -25.94 -16.87 -11.04
C TYR A 66 -24.54 -17.02 -10.45
N SER A 67 -23.74 -17.89 -11.08
CA SER A 67 -22.31 -17.99 -10.81
C SER A 67 -21.64 -16.68 -11.19
N ARG A 68 -20.87 -16.10 -10.27
CA ARG A 68 -20.29 -14.76 -10.44
C ARG A 68 -18.95 -14.60 -9.74
N ASN A 69 -18.10 -13.79 -10.35
CA ASN A 69 -16.83 -13.34 -9.81
C ASN A 69 -16.97 -11.90 -9.35
N ILE A 70 -16.61 -11.66 -8.11
CA ILE A 70 -16.70 -10.37 -7.44
C ILE A 70 -15.30 -9.77 -7.41
N GLY A 71 -15.13 -8.68 -8.15
CA GLY A 71 -13.93 -7.85 -8.15
C GLY A 71 -13.88 -6.77 -7.09
N LEU A 72 -13.12 -5.71 -7.34
CA LEU A 72 -13.24 -4.48 -6.55
C LEU A 72 -14.34 -3.56 -7.10
N PHE A 73 -14.43 -3.41 -8.43
CA PHE A 73 -15.35 -2.47 -9.09
C PHE A 73 -16.44 -3.15 -9.90
N HIS A 74 -16.19 -4.36 -10.40
CA HIS A 74 -17.13 -5.06 -11.26
C HIS A 74 -17.59 -6.39 -10.67
N ILE A 75 -18.69 -6.88 -11.20
CA ILE A 75 -19.21 -8.22 -10.96
C ILE A 75 -19.30 -8.88 -12.32
N CYS A 76 -18.57 -9.96 -12.51
CA CYS A 76 -18.45 -10.66 -13.80
C CYS A 76 -19.16 -12.02 -13.74
N PHE A 77 -19.82 -12.39 -14.83
CA PHE A 77 -20.60 -13.63 -14.93
C PHE A 77 -19.96 -14.55 -15.96
N PRO A 78 -19.22 -15.60 -15.55
CA PRO A 78 -18.49 -16.45 -16.50
C PRO A 78 -19.40 -17.37 -17.32
N GLU A 79 -20.57 -17.74 -16.81
CA GLU A 79 -21.46 -18.71 -17.47
C GLU A 79 -22.67 -18.06 -18.14
N ASN A 80 -23.49 -17.37 -17.35
CA ASN A 80 -24.78 -16.84 -17.80
C ASN A 80 -25.07 -15.51 -17.11
N LEU A 81 -25.71 -14.59 -17.83
CA LEU A 81 -26.16 -13.32 -17.26
C LEU A 81 -27.61 -13.40 -16.74
N PRO A 82 -27.95 -12.58 -15.74
CA PRO A 82 -29.34 -12.27 -15.44
C PRO A 82 -30.00 -11.48 -16.58
N SER A 83 -31.28 -11.76 -16.81
CA SER A 83 -32.09 -11.11 -17.85
C SER A 83 -32.18 -9.60 -17.58
N GLU A 84 -32.10 -8.75 -18.62
CA GLU A 84 -32.23 -7.28 -18.54
C GLU A 84 -31.07 -6.52 -17.87
N SER A 85 -29.93 -7.16 -17.62
CA SER A 85 -28.77 -6.47 -17.06
C SER A 85 -27.96 -5.74 -18.15
N GLY A 86 -27.75 -4.43 -17.99
CA GLY A 86 -26.85 -3.63 -18.82
C GLY A 86 -25.40 -4.07 -18.62
N SER A 87 -24.97 -5.07 -19.39
CA SER A 87 -23.64 -5.68 -19.27
C SER A 87 -22.66 -5.14 -20.30
N PHE A 88 -21.39 -5.10 -19.93
CA PHE A 88 -20.29 -4.82 -20.85
C PHE A 88 -19.27 -5.96 -20.79
N THR A 89 -18.48 -6.14 -21.85
CA THR A 89 -17.42 -7.16 -21.86
C THR A 89 -16.14 -6.62 -21.23
N TRP A 90 -15.64 -7.31 -20.21
CA TRP A 90 -14.37 -7.02 -19.55
C TRP A 90 -13.53 -8.28 -19.43
N LEU A 91 -12.30 -8.22 -19.94
CA LEU A 91 -11.35 -9.33 -19.96
C LEU A 91 -11.95 -10.66 -20.50
N GLY A 92 -12.81 -10.56 -21.52
CA GLY A 92 -13.44 -11.71 -22.19
C GLY A 92 -14.70 -12.27 -21.51
N SER A 93 -15.13 -11.69 -20.38
CA SER A 93 -16.36 -12.08 -19.69
C SER A 93 -17.36 -10.92 -19.63
N PRO A 94 -18.67 -11.20 -19.59
CA PRO A 94 -19.69 -10.17 -19.41
C PRO A 94 -19.76 -9.74 -17.94
N CYS A 95 -19.66 -8.44 -17.70
CA CYS A 95 -19.59 -7.84 -16.38
C CYS A 95 -20.58 -6.69 -16.24
N VAL A 96 -20.92 -6.39 -14.99
CA VAL A 96 -21.78 -5.28 -14.58
C VAL A 96 -21.04 -4.46 -13.53
N TRP A 97 -21.25 -3.14 -13.55
CA TRP A 97 -20.69 -2.24 -12.55
C TRP A 97 -21.28 -2.55 -11.16
N ARG A 98 -20.45 -2.57 -10.13
CA ARG A 98 -20.89 -2.63 -8.73
C ARG A 98 -21.42 -1.27 -8.22
N SER A 99 -21.87 -0.40 -9.12
CA SER A 99 -22.33 0.95 -8.78
C SER A 99 -23.48 0.92 -7.77
N ASN A 100 -24.39 -0.04 -7.87
CA ASN A 100 -25.52 -0.15 -6.94
C ASN A 100 -25.10 -0.49 -5.49
N GLU A 101 -24.00 -1.21 -5.29
CA GLU A 101 -23.50 -1.50 -3.93
C GLU A 101 -22.62 -0.36 -3.41
N TYR A 102 -21.85 0.30 -4.28
CA TYR A 102 -21.05 1.46 -3.88
C TYR A 102 -21.88 2.72 -3.69
N PHE A 103 -22.89 2.95 -4.52
CA PHE A 103 -23.72 4.15 -4.58
C PHE A 103 -25.18 3.73 -4.74
N PRO A 104 -25.80 3.23 -3.67
CA PRO A 104 -27.21 2.85 -3.69
C PRO A 104 -28.10 4.07 -3.96
N SER A 105 -29.26 3.85 -4.57
CA SER A 105 -30.26 4.91 -4.75
C SER A 105 -30.77 5.44 -3.40
N GLU A 106 -31.16 6.71 -3.36
CA GLU A 106 -31.63 7.36 -2.13
C GLU A 106 -32.86 6.68 -1.54
N ALA A 107 -33.78 6.21 -2.38
CA ALA A 107 -34.96 5.46 -1.95
C ALA A 107 -34.61 4.15 -1.25
N LEU A 108 -33.54 3.47 -1.69
CA LEU A 108 -33.07 2.24 -1.06
C LEU A 108 -32.37 2.58 0.27
N ARG A 109 -31.56 3.63 0.28
CA ARG A 109 -30.77 4.07 1.45
C ARG A 109 -31.63 4.55 2.62
N GLN A 110 -32.79 5.16 2.36
CA GLN A 110 -33.72 5.60 3.41
C GLN A 110 -34.30 4.44 4.24
N ASN A 111 -34.41 3.25 3.65
CA ASN A 111 -34.93 2.06 4.32
C ASN A 111 -33.85 1.28 5.08
N TRP A 112 -32.60 1.78 5.11
CA TRP A 112 -31.49 1.05 5.68
C TRP A 112 -31.32 1.27 7.17
N GLY A 113 -31.06 0.17 7.89
CA GLY A 113 -30.62 0.20 9.27
C GLY A 113 -29.15 0.62 9.43
N SER A 114 -28.71 0.76 10.69
CA SER A 114 -27.32 1.08 11.03
C SER A 114 -26.33 0.03 10.51
N THR A 115 -26.70 -1.25 10.51
CA THR A 115 -25.86 -2.35 10.02
C THR A 115 -25.53 -2.23 8.53
N GLN A 116 -26.54 -1.98 7.69
CA GLN A 116 -26.36 -1.84 6.24
C GLN A 116 -25.49 -0.61 5.91
N THR A 117 -25.73 0.49 6.64
CA THR A 117 -24.96 1.72 6.50
C THR A 117 -23.48 1.51 6.87
N ASN A 118 -23.21 0.81 7.98
CA ASN A 118 -21.84 0.48 8.38
C ASN A 118 -21.13 -0.42 7.37
N GLY A 119 -21.83 -1.44 6.84
CA GLY A 119 -21.29 -2.30 5.78
C GLY A 119 -20.86 -1.52 4.53
N LEU A 120 -21.68 -0.56 4.10
CA LEU A 120 -21.34 0.35 2.99
C LEU A 120 -20.08 1.18 3.29
N HIS A 121 -19.97 1.73 4.50
CA HIS A 121 -18.79 2.50 4.90
C HIS A 121 -17.52 1.65 4.92
N PHE A 122 -17.59 0.39 5.39
CA PHE A 122 -16.44 -0.52 5.36
C PHE A 122 -16.02 -0.87 3.91
N LEU A 123 -16.97 -1.12 3.02
CA LEU A 123 -16.69 -1.40 1.61
C LEU A 123 -16.01 -0.20 0.90
N ARG A 124 -16.57 1.00 1.07
CA ARG A 124 -16.00 2.23 0.52
C ARG A 124 -14.64 2.55 1.14
N GLY A 125 -14.53 2.44 2.46
CA GLY A 125 -13.32 2.69 3.22
C GLY A 125 -12.17 1.76 2.82
N ALA A 126 -12.46 0.46 2.62
CA ALA A 126 -11.50 -0.50 2.09
C ALA A 126 -10.98 -0.03 0.73
N THR A 127 -11.88 0.22 -0.22
CA THR A 127 -11.52 0.63 -1.60
C THR A 127 -10.70 1.91 -1.63
N ILE A 128 -11.08 2.92 -0.85
CA ILE A 128 -10.35 4.19 -0.73
C ILE A 128 -8.98 3.96 -0.12
N SER A 129 -8.88 3.17 0.95
CA SER A 129 -7.58 2.88 1.60
C SER A 129 -6.63 2.18 0.63
N TYR A 130 -7.11 1.27 -0.21
CA TYR A 130 -6.28 0.62 -1.22
C TYR A 130 -5.80 1.61 -2.29
N ALA A 131 -6.69 2.47 -2.79
CA ALA A 131 -6.32 3.49 -3.76
C ALA A 131 -5.27 4.47 -3.21
N VAL A 132 -5.45 4.93 -1.97
CA VAL A 132 -4.46 5.79 -1.27
C VAL A 132 -3.13 5.06 -1.09
N GLY A 133 -3.17 3.78 -0.71
CA GLY A 133 -1.98 2.93 -0.61
C GLY A 133 -1.20 2.84 -1.91
N LEU A 134 -1.89 2.57 -3.03
CA LEU A 134 -1.27 2.51 -4.37
C LEU A 134 -0.63 3.85 -4.78
N VAL A 135 -1.31 4.95 -4.51
CA VAL A 135 -0.80 6.31 -4.79
C VAL A 135 0.46 6.58 -3.96
N CYS A 136 0.46 6.26 -2.67
CA CYS A 136 1.64 6.38 -1.81
C CYS A 136 2.82 5.54 -2.33
N ILE A 137 2.58 4.28 -2.73
CA ILE A 137 3.61 3.39 -3.28
C ILE A 137 4.17 3.97 -4.59
N PHE A 138 3.29 4.40 -5.49
CA PHE A 138 3.69 5.04 -6.74
C PHE A 138 4.57 6.27 -6.50
N PHE A 139 4.14 7.21 -5.64
CA PHE A 139 4.95 8.38 -5.28
C PHE A 139 6.28 7.98 -4.63
N SER A 140 6.31 6.95 -3.79
CA SER A 140 7.54 6.46 -3.18
C SER A 140 8.57 5.98 -4.21
N LEU A 141 8.12 5.41 -5.34
CA LEU A 141 9.03 4.98 -6.40
C LEU A 141 9.69 6.18 -7.10
N PHE A 142 8.94 7.23 -7.43
CA PHE A 142 9.51 8.44 -8.03
C PHE A 142 10.52 9.11 -7.11
N VAL A 143 10.16 9.29 -5.84
CA VAL A 143 11.06 9.87 -4.83
C VAL A 143 12.27 8.97 -4.61
N GLY A 144 12.09 7.64 -4.64
CA GLY A 144 13.15 6.66 -4.52
C GLY A 144 14.18 6.75 -5.65
N ILE A 145 13.73 6.88 -6.90
CA ILE A 145 14.62 7.06 -8.06
C ILE A 145 15.46 8.33 -7.91
N ILE A 146 14.83 9.45 -7.52
CA ILE A 146 15.53 10.73 -7.29
C ILE A 146 16.51 10.61 -6.10
N GLY A 147 16.12 9.89 -5.05
CA GLY A 147 16.93 9.63 -3.87
C GLY A 147 18.19 8.81 -4.19
N CYS A 148 18.05 7.79 -5.04
CA CYS A 148 19.16 6.98 -5.54
C CYS A 148 20.10 7.80 -6.43
N TRP A 149 19.58 8.63 -7.34
CA TRP A 149 20.39 9.49 -8.19
C TRP A 149 21.23 10.48 -7.36
N LYS A 150 20.59 11.21 -6.45
CA LYS A 150 21.27 12.23 -5.64
C LYS A 150 22.10 11.66 -4.48
N ARG A 151 22.06 10.33 -4.26
CA ARG A 151 22.66 9.62 -3.12
C ARG A 151 22.42 10.35 -1.79
N SER A 152 21.19 10.80 -1.56
CA SER A 152 20.83 11.61 -0.39
C SER A 152 20.16 10.77 0.69
N THR A 153 20.78 10.65 1.86
CA THR A 153 20.24 9.92 3.02
C THR A 153 18.88 10.44 3.49
N LYS A 154 18.64 11.76 3.33
CA LYS A 154 17.34 12.38 3.67
C LYS A 154 16.21 11.90 2.75
N LEU A 155 16.46 11.85 1.44
CA LEU A 155 15.46 11.40 0.45
C LEU A 155 15.21 9.89 0.54
N VAL A 156 16.25 9.10 0.79
CA VAL A 156 16.11 7.65 1.03
C VAL A 156 15.27 7.38 2.28
N SER A 157 15.50 8.14 3.36
CA SER A 157 14.69 8.03 4.58
C SER A 157 13.24 8.44 4.35
N PHE A 158 12.99 9.51 3.59
CA PHE A 158 11.64 9.96 3.27
C PHE A 158 10.88 8.93 2.41
N THR A 159 11.57 8.32 1.44
CA THR A 159 11.02 7.22 0.62
C THR A 159 10.60 6.03 1.47
N ALA A 160 11.45 5.61 2.41
CA ALA A 160 11.14 4.49 3.30
C ALA A 160 9.89 4.74 4.16
N VAL A 161 9.70 5.98 4.62
CA VAL A 161 8.51 6.37 5.40
C VAL A 161 7.25 6.36 4.53
N ILE A 162 7.28 6.93 3.33
CA ILE A 162 6.12 6.90 2.41
C ILE A 162 5.78 5.46 2.02
N MET A 163 6.78 4.64 1.73
CA MET A 163 6.56 3.24 1.37
C MET A 163 5.95 2.45 2.55
N ALA A 164 6.39 2.71 3.79
CA ALA A 164 5.78 2.15 4.99
C ALA A 164 4.32 2.62 5.20
N LEU A 165 4.02 3.89 4.91
CA LEU A 165 2.63 4.39 4.91
C LEU A 165 1.79 3.65 3.85
N GLY A 166 2.34 3.40 2.67
CA GLY A 166 1.69 2.58 1.64
C GLY A 166 1.35 1.18 2.13
N VAL A 167 2.30 0.50 2.79
CA VAL A 167 2.07 -0.80 3.44
C VAL A 167 0.95 -0.72 4.47
N LEU A 168 0.93 0.30 5.33
CA LEU A 168 -0.11 0.47 6.35
C LEU A 168 -1.50 0.63 5.73
N PHE A 169 -1.64 1.40 4.65
CA PHE A 169 -2.93 1.52 3.96
C PHE A 169 -3.35 0.20 3.29
N CYS A 170 -2.42 -0.57 2.73
CA CYS A 170 -2.71 -1.88 2.18
C CYS A 170 -3.08 -2.92 3.26
N THR A 171 -2.48 -2.85 4.46
CA THR A 171 -2.86 -3.72 5.58
C THR A 171 -4.22 -3.33 6.17
N ILE A 172 -4.53 -2.03 6.25
CA ILE A 172 -5.86 -1.54 6.61
C ILE A 172 -6.90 -2.01 5.60
N TYR A 173 -6.60 -1.95 4.29
CA TYR A 173 -7.49 -2.44 3.25
C TYR A 173 -7.87 -3.91 3.46
N ILE A 174 -6.89 -4.80 3.61
CA ILE A 174 -7.18 -6.23 3.78
C ILE A 174 -7.93 -6.51 5.09
N GLY A 175 -7.60 -5.76 6.16
CA GLY A 175 -8.32 -5.83 7.43
C GLY A 175 -9.79 -5.41 7.30
N LEU A 176 -10.06 -4.29 6.64
CA LEU A 176 -11.42 -3.80 6.36
C LEU A 176 -12.18 -4.75 5.43
N TRP A 177 -11.50 -5.34 4.45
CA TRP A 177 -12.08 -6.31 3.54
C TRP A 177 -12.54 -7.57 4.30
N PHE A 178 -11.67 -8.18 5.12
CA PHE A 178 -12.06 -9.32 5.95
C PHE A 178 -13.14 -8.96 6.98
N LEU A 179 -13.07 -7.75 7.56
CA LEU A 179 -14.10 -7.27 8.47
C LEU A 179 -15.46 -7.20 7.76
N MET A 180 -15.51 -6.61 6.57
CA MET A 180 -16.73 -6.56 5.76
C MET A 180 -17.28 -7.97 5.49
N ARG A 181 -16.42 -8.93 5.13
CA ARG A 181 -16.82 -10.34 4.93
C ARG A 181 -17.41 -10.99 6.19
N TYR A 182 -16.82 -10.70 7.35
CA TYR A 182 -17.35 -11.15 8.63
C TYR A 182 -18.74 -10.55 8.90
N TYR A 183 -18.91 -9.24 8.69
CA TYR A 183 -20.18 -8.54 8.82
C TYR A 183 -21.28 -9.14 7.91
N GLU A 184 -20.96 -9.45 6.65
CA GLU A 184 -21.91 -10.05 5.71
C GLU A 184 -22.33 -11.48 6.07
N THR A 185 -21.51 -12.19 6.84
CA THR A 185 -21.79 -13.56 7.23
C THR A 185 -22.58 -13.61 8.53
N ASP A 186 -22.37 -12.66 9.43
CA ASP A 186 -23.00 -12.68 10.75
C ASP A 186 -24.41 -12.07 10.75
N ASN A 187 -24.67 -11.06 9.93
CA ASN A 187 -25.92 -10.30 9.97
C ASN A 187 -27.05 -10.93 9.12
N ASN A 188 -28.26 -10.96 9.67
CA ASN A 188 -29.47 -11.55 9.07
C ASN A 188 -30.30 -10.60 8.20
N VAL A 189 -29.78 -9.41 7.85
CA VAL A 189 -30.52 -8.40 7.08
C VAL A 189 -30.17 -8.52 5.60
N GLU A 190 -31.14 -8.38 4.69
CA GLU A 190 -30.82 -8.27 3.26
C GLU A 190 -29.90 -7.06 3.02
N PRO A 191 -28.87 -7.13 2.16
CA PRO A 191 -28.58 -8.16 1.16
C PRO A 191 -27.61 -9.27 1.63
N TYR A 192 -27.36 -9.42 2.92
CA TYR A 192 -26.29 -10.28 3.45
C TYR A 192 -26.54 -11.77 3.32
N ILE A 193 -25.48 -12.58 3.23
CA ILE A 193 -25.55 -14.02 2.94
C ILE A 193 -26.44 -14.76 3.94
N ARG A 194 -26.41 -14.38 5.22
CA ARG A 194 -27.22 -15.04 6.25
C ARG A 194 -28.72 -14.82 6.10
N SER A 195 -29.14 -13.76 5.41
CA SER A 195 -30.55 -13.51 5.08
C SER A 195 -31.06 -14.30 3.87
N TRP A 196 -30.16 -14.89 3.06
CA TRP A 196 -30.55 -15.56 1.82
C TRP A 196 -31.36 -16.83 2.07
N GLU A 197 -32.10 -17.25 1.05
CA GLU A 197 -32.95 -18.42 1.13
C GLU A 197 -32.13 -19.70 1.40
N PRO A 198 -32.63 -20.62 2.26
CA PRO A 198 -31.86 -21.80 2.67
C PRO A 198 -31.53 -22.73 1.49
N PHE A 199 -32.40 -22.77 0.47
CA PHE A 199 -32.15 -23.58 -0.72
C PHE A 199 -31.01 -23.02 -1.59
N LEU A 200 -30.86 -21.70 -1.66
CA LEU A 200 -29.79 -21.01 -2.40
C LEU A 200 -28.45 -21.20 -1.69
N LYS A 201 -28.42 -21.05 -0.35
CA LYS A 201 -27.24 -21.30 0.47
C LYS A 201 -26.69 -22.72 0.27
N GLY A 202 -27.58 -23.72 0.23
CA GLY A 202 -27.18 -25.11 0.02
C GLY A 202 -26.72 -25.43 -1.40
N ALA A 203 -27.05 -24.60 -2.39
CA ALA A 203 -26.68 -24.78 -3.79
C ALA A 203 -25.47 -23.93 -4.22
N MET A 204 -24.98 -23.03 -3.34
CA MET A 204 -23.83 -22.19 -3.63
C MET A 204 -22.56 -22.68 -2.92
N ARG A 205 -21.42 -22.44 -3.57
CA ARG A 205 -20.10 -22.52 -2.97
C ARG A 205 -19.42 -21.17 -3.09
N ILE A 206 -18.83 -20.72 -1.99
CA ILE A 206 -18.07 -19.48 -1.93
C ILE A 206 -16.60 -19.86 -1.83
N SER A 207 -15.81 -19.40 -2.78
CA SER A 207 -14.36 -19.61 -2.84
C SER A 207 -13.64 -18.26 -2.89
N TYR A 208 -12.41 -18.22 -2.36
CA TYR A 208 -11.52 -17.08 -2.56
C TYR A 208 -10.94 -17.14 -3.97
N GLY A 209 -10.93 -16.00 -4.66
CA GLY A 209 -10.38 -15.94 -6.01
C GLY A 209 -8.87 -15.72 -6.02
N TRP A 210 -8.24 -15.97 -7.17
CA TRP A 210 -6.79 -15.92 -7.34
C TRP A 210 -6.19 -14.52 -7.09
N SER A 211 -6.99 -13.46 -7.29
CA SER A 211 -6.53 -12.08 -7.16
C SER A 211 -6.20 -11.71 -5.71
N LEU A 212 -6.87 -12.34 -4.75
CA LEU A 212 -6.52 -12.22 -3.33
C LEU A 212 -5.12 -12.79 -3.07
N GLY A 213 -4.77 -13.92 -3.69
CA GLY A 213 -3.44 -14.52 -3.60
C GLY A 213 -2.36 -13.60 -4.18
N VAL A 214 -2.63 -13.01 -5.35
CA VAL A 214 -1.73 -12.02 -5.99
C VAL A 214 -1.57 -10.78 -5.12
N PHE A 215 -2.64 -10.29 -4.49
CA PHE A 215 -2.57 -9.17 -3.55
C PHE A 215 -1.67 -9.48 -2.35
N ILE A 216 -1.88 -10.63 -1.69
CA ILE A 216 -1.09 -11.02 -0.51
C ILE A 216 0.38 -11.16 -0.89
N ALA A 217 0.69 -11.81 -2.02
CA ALA A 217 2.06 -11.94 -2.50
C ALA A 217 2.68 -10.57 -2.87
N GLY A 218 1.91 -9.66 -3.47
CA GLY A 218 2.36 -8.29 -3.71
C GLY A 218 2.66 -7.53 -2.41
N LEU A 219 1.81 -7.69 -1.39
CA LEU A 219 1.99 -7.09 -0.07
C LEU A 219 3.23 -7.64 0.66
N THR A 220 3.52 -8.93 0.55
CA THR A 220 4.75 -9.50 1.16
C THR A 220 6.00 -8.95 0.49
N PHE A 221 6.04 -8.84 -0.84
CA PHE A 221 7.15 -8.20 -1.53
C PHE A 221 7.31 -6.73 -1.16
N LEU A 222 6.21 -6.01 -0.96
CA LEU A 222 6.25 -4.61 -0.52
C LEU A 222 6.83 -4.48 0.91
N VAL A 223 6.45 -5.37 1.82
CA VAL A 223 7.01 -5.42 3.19
C VAL A 223 8.51 -5.74 3.14
N LEU A 224 8.93 -6.70 2.32
CA LEU A 224 10.37 -6.98 2.14
C LEU A 224 11.12 -5.78 1.57
N ALA A 225 10.54 -5.07 0.59
CA ALA A 225 11.12 -3.86 0.02
C ALA A 225 11.31 -2.75 1.07
N THR A 226 10.31 -2.54 1.95
CA THR A 226 10.39 -1.53 3.03
C THR A 226 11.47 -1.89 4.06
N VAL A 227 11.56 -3.16 4.47
CA VAL A 227 12.60 -3.63 5.40
C VAL A 227 14.00 -3.42 4.82
N PHE A 228 14.21 -3.78 3.54
CA PHE A 228 15.50 -3.58 2.89
C PHE A 228 15.86 -2.09 2.73
N MET A 229 14.90 -1.21 2.45
CA MET A 229 15.14 0.24 2.44
C MET A 229 15.53 0.77 3.81
N PHE A 230 14.90 0.25 4.87
CA PHE A 230 15.23 0.64 6.23
C PHE A 230 16.65 0.21 6.62
N TRP A 231 17.07 -1.00 6.22
CA TRP A 231 18.45 -1.47 6.40
C TRP A 231 19.46 -0.71 5.54
N ALA A 232 19.12 -0.39 4.29
CA ALA A 232 19.96 0.41 3.41
C ALA A 232 20.25 1.79 4.04
N ARG A 233 19.25 2.42 4.65
CA ARG A 233 19.42 3.68 5.39
C ARG A 233 20.46 3.56 6.51
N PHE A 234 20.40 2.51 7.34
CA PHE A 234 21.37 2.30 8.40
C PHE A 234 22.78 2.08 7.85
N ALA A 235 22.91 1.33 6.75
CA ALA A 235 24.19 1.10 6.09
C ALA A 235 24.79 2.42 5.56
N ILE A 236 24.00 3.25 4.86
CA ILE A 236 24.46 4.55 4.34
C ILE A 236 24.88 5.47 5.48
N LYS A 237 24.09 5.57 6.55
CA LYS A 237 24.42 6.40 7.71
C LYS A 237 25.74 5.93 8.36
N SER A 238 25.94 4.63 8.50
CA SER A 238 27.20 4.08 9.02
C SER A 238 28.40 4.40 8.11
N GLU A 239 28.22 4.38 6.79
CA GLU A 239 29.25 4.81 5.83
C GLU A 239 29.55 6.32 5.96
N GLU A 240 28.53 7.17 6.07
CA GLU A 240 28.67 8.61 6.29
C GLU A 240 29.43 8.92 7.59
N ASP A 241 29.06 8.26 8.70
CA ASP A 241 29.72 8.44 10.00
C ASP A 241 31.20 8.01 9.95
N LYS A 242 31.52 6.92 9.22
CA LYS A 242 32.91 6.51 8.99
C LYS A 242 33.69 7.54 8.17
N VAL A 243 33.08 8.09 7.12
CA VAL A 243 33.72 9.13 6.29
C VAL A 243 33.93 10.41 7.07
N LEU A 244 32.96 10.82 7.90
CA LEU A 244 33.09 11.97 8.80
C LEU A 244 34.17 11.72 9.85
N GLY A 245 34.25 10.53 10.43
CA GLY A 245 35.31 10.14 11.37
C GLY A 245 36.70 10.17 10.74
N MET A 246 36.85 9.65 9.51
CA MET A 246 38.11 9.73 8.76
C MET A 246 38.48 11.18 8.43
N LYS A 247 37.53 12.00 7.99
CA LYS A 247 37.75 13.44 7.73
C LYS A 247 38.14 14.16 9.02
N ALA A 248 37.41 13.97 10.12
CA ALA A 248 37.72 14.56 11.41
C ALA A 248 39.10 14.13 11.92
N GLY A 249 39.45 12.85 11.78
CA GLY A 249 40.78 12.33 12.10
C GLY A 249 41.89 12.96 11.25
N ALA A 250 41.66 13.14 9.94
CA ALA A 250 42.61 13.81 9.05
C ALA A 250 42.79 15.31 9.39
N TYR A 251 41.71 16.03 9.72
CA TYR A 251 41.79 17.43 10.17
C TYR A 251 42.49 17.55 11.53
N MET A 252 42.25 16.60 12.45
CA MET A 252 42.95 16.56 13.74
C MET A 252 44.44 16.28 13.54
N MET A 253 44.81 15.29 12.72
CA MET A 253 46.23 14.95 12.52
C MET A 253 47.02 16.08 11.87
N ASN A 254 46.50 16.74 10.83
CA ASN A 254 47.20 17.86 10.21
C ASN A 254 47.45 19.01 11.22
N ASN A 255 46.47 19.34 12.07
CA ASN A 255 46.65 20.36 13.11
C ASN A 255 47.62 19.93 14.22
N TYR A 256 47.71 18.65 14.56
CA TYR A 256 48.67 18.16 15.54
C TYR A 256 50.10 18.16 15.00
N TYR A 257 50.31 17.73 13.74
CA TYR A 257 51.63 17.77 13.11
C TYR A 257 52.15 19.19 12.89
N GLU A 258 51.29 20.16 12.54
CA GLU A 258 51.70 21.57 12.40
C GLU A 258 52.15 22.17 13.74
N LYS A 259 51.50 21.83 14.86
CA LYS A 259 51.92 22.26 16.19
C LYS A 259 53.15 21.52 16.72
N SER A 260 53.34 20.24 16.37
CA SER A 260 54.48 19.44 16.84
C SER A 260 55.75 19.62 16.00
N MET A 261 55.66 20.22 14.81
CA MET A 261 56.81 20.52 13.93
C MET A 261 57.39 21.93 14.12
N MET A 262 56.90 22.73 15.09
CA MET A 262 57.63 23.94 15.48
C MET A 262 58.93 23.53 16.17
N PRO A 263 60.12 23.79 15.58
CA PRO A 263 61.36 23.45 16.22
C PRO A 263 61.46 24.22 17.54
N PHE A 264 61.86 23.50 18.58
CA PHE A 264 62.15 24.03 19.91
C PHE A 264 63.35 24.99 19.83
N TYR A 265 63.15 26.19 19.29
CA TYR A 265 64.16 27.25 19.28
C TYR A 265 63.86 28.23 20.40
N GLY A 266 64.52 27.95 21.53
CA GLY A 266 65.12 28.94 22.42
C GLY A 266 64.16 29.73 23.29
N THR A 267 64.11 29.41 24.59
CA THR A 267 64.09 30.44 25.63
C THR A 267 64.32 29.86 27.02
N TYR A 268 65.58 29.88 27.48
CA TYR A 268 65.90 30.18 28.87
C TYR A 268 67.14 31.05 28.91
N GLY A 269 67.03 32.19 29.59
CA GLY A 269 68.17 32.78 30.28
C GLY A 269 68.62 34.17 29.84
N SER A 270 67.84 35.17 30.26
CA SER A 270 68.35 36.41 30.88
C SER A 270 69.16 37.40 30.02
N ALA A 271 68.56 38.57 29.77
CA ALA A 271 68.91 39.81 30.50
C ALA A 271 68.73 41.07 29.64
N ARG A 272 67.72 41.84 30.05
CA ARG A 272 67.78 43.29 30.30
C ARG A 272 67.85 44.27 29.11
N THR A 273 66.90 45.20 29.21
CA THR A 273 67.03 46.66 28.97
C THR A 273 66.39 47.21 27.70
N THR A 274 65.12 47.60 27.85
CA THR A 274 64.61 48.95 27.58
C THR A 274 64.87 49.56 26.20
N ARG A 275 63.84 49.64 25.34
CA ARG A 275 63.36 50.94 24.81
C ARG A 275 62.00 50.87 24.11
N LEU A 276 61.09 51.69 24.63
CA LEU A 276 59.95 52.38 24.01
C LEU A 276 59.79 52.25 22.48
N THR A 277 58.59 51.88 22.02
CA THR A 277 57.62 52.86 21.47
C THR A 277 56.27 52.20 21.15
N THR A 278 55.23 52.76 21.77
CA THR A 278 53.81 52.54 21.49
C THR A 278 53.35 53.33 20.27
N THR A 279 52.80 52.66 19.25
CA THR A 279 51.74 53.10 18.29
C THR A 279 51.66 51.99 17.23
N SER A 280 50.56 51.60 16.61
CA SER A 280 49.26 52.20 16.35
C SER A 280 48.32 51.10 15.83
N THR A 281 47.14 50.99 16.46
CA THR A 281 45.80 50.98 15.85
C THR A 281 45.50 50.33 14.47
N ARG A 282 44.35 49.61 14.48
CA ARG A 282 43.37 49.28 13.40
C ARG A 282 43.74 48.10 12.49
N ARG A 283 43.03 46.96 12.47
CA ARG A 283 41.57 46.65 12.29
C ARG A 283 41.03 47.18 10.94
N CYS A 284 40.78 46.26 10.01
CA CYS A 284 39.91 46.40 8.83
C CYS A 284 39.54 45.00 8.27
N PRO A 285 38.44 44.86 7.49
CA PRO A 285 37.26 44.14 7.97
C PRO A 285 36.75 43.03 7.03
N ALA A 286 35.72 42.34 7.52
CA ALA A 286 34.90 41.36 6.82
C ALA A 286 34.02 41.99 5.73
N THR A 287 33.82 41.24 4.65
CA THR A 287 32.88 41.53 3.56
C THR A 287 31.57 40.78 3.81
N THR A 288 30.46 41.51 3.79
CA THR A 288 29.09 40.97 3.95
C THR A 288 28.41 40.80 2.59
N ALA A 289 27.45 39.88 2.60
CA ALA A 289 26.44 39.60 1.58
C ALA A 289 25.76 40.82 0.95
N THR A 290 25.45 40.69 -0.35
CA THR A 290 24.09 40.42 -0.86
C THR A 290 24.19 39.46 -2.03
#